data_AF-A0A962Z1Z4-F1
#
_entry.id   AF-A0A962Z1Z4-F1
#
_cell.length_a   1.000
_cell.length_b   1.000
_cell.length_c   1.000
_cell.angle_alpha   90.00
_cell.angle_beta   90.00
_cell.angle_gamma   90.00
#
_symmetry.space_group_name_H-M   'P 1'
#
loop_
_entity.id
_entity.type
_entity.pdbx_description
1 polymer ?
#
loop_
_entity_poly.entity_id
_entity_poly.type
_entity_poly.pdbx_seq_one_letter_code
_entity_poly.pdbx_strand_id
1 'polypeptide(L)'
;VAECYTVLGVIHGAWRHIPGEFDDYIATPKANLYRSIHTAVIGPDEKPVEIQIRTHEMHEHAELGVAAHWRYKEAGKQDADFERRIQLMRNWLDLKDDSSVSEDFVETLKSELEAKNVYVLTPHGRVIELPLGSTAVDFAYAIHTDVGHRCRGARVDGRIVPLTQPLESGKTVEILTAKEGAP
;
A
#
# COMPACT_ATOMS: atom_id res chain seq x y z
N VAL A 1 0.11 -18.81 -11.20
CA VAL A 1 0.19 -19.62 -9.95
C VAL A 1 0.38 -21.10 -10.24
N ALA A 2 -0.49 -21.75 -11.04
CA ALA A 2 -0.33 -23.17 -11.39
C ALA A 2 1.07 -23.49 -11.95
N GLU A 3 1.60 -22.64 -12.85
CA GLU A 3 2.95 -22.77 -13.39
C GLU A 3 4.06 -22.77 -12.33
N CYS A 4 3.90 -22.06 -11.21
CA CYS A 4 4.89 -22.07 -10.12
C CYS A 4 5.01 -23.46 -9.50
N TYR A 5 3.89 -24.15 -9.29
CA TYR A 5 3.87 -25.53 -8.78
C TYR A 5 4.33 -26.54 -9.85
N THR A 6 4.10 -26.27 -11.13
CA THR A 6 4.68 -27.08 -12.22
C THR A 6 6.21 -27.00 -12.21
N VAL A 7 6.77 -25.80 -12.11
CA VAL A 7 8.23 -25.58 -12.02
C VAL A 7 8.80 -26.24 -10.77
N LEU A 8 8.12 -26.15 -9.62
CA LEU A 8 8.50 -26.85 -8.40
C LEU A 8 8.61 -28.37 -8.63
N GLY A 9 7.61 -28.97 -9.27
CA GLY A 9 7.61 -30.40 -9.60
C GLY A 9 8.77 -30.80 -10.52
N VAL A 10 9.11 -29.96 -11.51
CA VAL A 10 10.27 -30.19 -12.39
C VAL A 10 11.58 -30.15 -11.59
N ILE A 11 11.74 -29.16 -10.70
CA ILE A 11 12.94 -29.02 -9.86
C ILE A 11 13.11 -30.23 -8.93
N HIS A 12 12.05 -30.62 -8.23
CA HIS A 12 12.09 -31.77 -7.30
C HIS A 12 12.20 -33.12 -8.02
N GLY A 13 11.82 -33.18 -9.30
CA GLY A 13 12.08 -34.35 -10.17
C GLY A 13 13.52 -34.42 -10.66
N ALA A 14 14.21 -33.30 -10.81
CA ALA A 14 15.59 -33.22 -11.29
C ALA A 14 16.63 -33.30 -10.17
N TRP A 15 16.33 -32.73 -8.99
CA TRP A 15 17.24 -32.69 -7.85
C TRP A 15 16.56 -33.11 -6.55
N ARG A 16 17.32 -33.74 -5.65
CA ARG A 16 16.83 -34.14 -4.34
C ARG A 16 16.61 -32.91 -3.47
N HIS A 17 15.37 -32.70 -3.03
CA HIS A 17 15.04 -31.64 -2.07
C HIS A 17 15.60 -31.94 -0.68
N ILE A 18 15.86 -30.88 0.08
CA ILE A 18 16.31 -30.95 1.47
C ILE A 18 15.08 -30.91 2.39
N PRO A 19 14.82 -31.93 3.21
CA PRO A 19 13.68 -31.94 4.12
C PRO A 19 13.73 -30.78 5.10
N GLY A 20 12.59 -30.10 5.32
CA GLY A 20 12.49 -28.96 6.23
C GLY A 20 12.83 -27.61 5.58
N GLU A 21 13.40 -27.61 4.38
CA GLU A 21 13.77 -26.40 3.62
C GLU A 21 12.76 -26.16 2.49
N PHE A 22 11.46 -26.16 2.83
CA PHE A 22 10.37 -25.89 1.90
C PHE A 22 9.33 -25.00 2.59
N ASP A 23 9.09 -23.83 2.01
CA ASP A 23 8.06 -22.90 2.44
C ASP A 23 7.16 -22.50 1.27
N ASP A 24 5.85 -22.65 1.47
CA ASP A 24 4.84 -22.21 0.52
C ASP A 24 4.22 -20.88 0.97
N TYR A 25 4.86 -19.77 0.60
CA TYR A 25 4.30 -18.43 0.84
C TYR A 25 3.23 -18.02 -0.19
N ILE A 26 2.94 -18.84 -1.21
CA ILE A 26 1.78 -18.61 -2.07
C ILE A 26 0.50 -19.04 -1.35
N ALA A 27 0.52 -20.21 -0.70
CA ALA A 27 -0.60 -20.71 0.10
C ALA A 27 -0.71 -20.03 1.47
N THR A 28 0.43 -19.74 2.10
CA THR A 28 0.51 -19.06 3.41
C THR A 28 1.38 -17.79 3.32
N PRO A 29 0.83 -16.67 2.81
CA PRO A 29 1.59 -15.43 2.65
C PRO A 29 2.12 -14.89 3.98
N LYS A 30 3.27 -14.20 3.93
CA LYS A 30 3.79 -13.47 5.11
C LYS A 30 2.91 -12.25 5.42
N ALA A 31 3.10 -11.66 6.60
CA ALA A 31 2.33 -10.49 7.06
C ALA A 31 2.40 -9.28 6.11
N ASN A 32 3.50 -9.14 5.34
CA ASN A 32 3.68 -8.13 4.31
C ASN A 32 3.10 -8.52 2.94
N LEU A 33 2.25 -9.57 2.88
CA LEU A 33 1.65 -10.13 1.67
C LEU A 33 2.67 -10.69 0.65
N TYR A 34 3.91 -10.95 1.10
CA TYR A 34 4.91 -11.62 0.28
C TYR A 34 4.43 -13.03 -0.14
N ARG A 35 4.54 -13.31 -1.44
CA ARG A 35 4.16 -14.58 -2.08
C ARG A 35 5.31 -15.11 -2.93
N SER A 36 5.77 -16.32 -2.61
CA SER A 36 6.79 -17.07 -3.36
C SER A 36 6.82 -18.51 -2.83
N ILE A 37 7.26 -19.47 -3.62
CA ILE A 37 7.64 -20.80 -3.12
C ILE A 37 9.14 -20.78 -2.88
N HIS A 38 9.60 -21.17 -1.70
CA HIS A 38 11.02 -21.31 -1.36
C HIS A 38 11.32 -22.79 -1.18
N THR A 39 12.38 -23.27 -1.82
CA THR A 39 12.83 -24.66 -1.64
C THR A 39 14.35 -24.76 -1.77
N ALA A 40 14.98 -25.61 -0.97
CA ALA A 40 16.38 -25.97 -1.14
C ALA A 40 16.53 -27.38 -1.73
N VAL A 41 17.45 -27.52 -2.68
CA VAL A 41 17.81 -28.80 -3.32
C VAL A 41 19.32 -29.02 -3.29
N ILE A 42 19.74 -30.28 -3.40
CA ILE A 42 21.16 -30.63 -3.62
C ILE A 42 21.46 -30.50 -5.12
N GLY A 43 22.23 -29.49 -5.47
CA GLY A 43 22.62 -29.22 -6.85
C GLY A 43 23.67 -30.19 -7.41
N PRO A 44 24.06 -30.04 -8.68
CA PRO A 44 24.99 -30.94 -9.38
C PRO A 44 26.36 -31.08 -8.71
N ASP A 45 26.84 -30.03 -8.04
CA ASP A 45 28.14 -30.02 -7.35
C ASP A 45 28.07 -30.48 -5.88
N GLU A 46 27.02 -31.22 -5.51
CA GLU A 46 26.67 -31.58 -4.12
C GLU A 46 26.50 -30.39 -3.16
N LYS A 47 26.33 -29.18 -3.70
CA LYS A 47 26.12 -27.97 -2.92
C LYS A 47 24.62 -27.69 -2.78
N PRO A 48 24.18 -27.18 -1.62
CA PRO A 48 22.80 -26.73 -1.44
C PRO A 48 22.54 -25.51 -2.33
N VAL A 49 21.42 -25.54 -3.05
CA VAL A 49 20.93 -24.44 -3.88
C VAL A 49 19.54 -24.07 -3.41
N GLU A 50 19.37 -22.81 -3.01
CA GLU A 50 18.07 -22.23 -2.70
C GLU A 50 17.42 -21.72 -3.98
N ILE A 51 16.16 -22.08 -4.18
CA ILE A 51 15.37 -21.70 -5.35
C ILE A 51 14.08 -21.03 -4.88
N GLN A 52 13.80 -19.87 -5.47
CA GLN A 52 12.59 -19.11 -5.22
C GLN A 52 11.75 -19.03 -6.50
N ILE A 53 10.50 -19.47 -6.42
CA ILE A 53 9.59 -19.56 -7.57
C ILE A 53 8.40 -18.63 -7.33
N ARG A 54 8.23 -17.64 -8.21
CA ARG A 54 7.15 -16.66 -8.13
C ARG A 54 6.75 -16.17 -9.52
N THR A 55 5.52 -15.70 -9.65
CA THR A 55 5.07 -15.03 -10.88
C THR A 55 5.70 -13.64 -11.00
N HIS A 56 5.63 -13.03 -12.18
CA HIS A 56 6.08 -11.65 -12.40
C HIS A 56 5.33 -10.66 -11.49
N GLU A 57 4.00 -10.82 -11.34
CA GLU A 57 3.20 -9.99 -10.42
C GLU A 57 3.67 -10.15 -8.96
N MET A 58 3.94 -11.38 -8.53
CA MET A 58 4.47 -11.64 -7.19
C MET A 58 5.88 -11.06 -7.00
N HIS A 59 6.69 -11.05 -8.05
CA HIS A 59 8.01 -10.42 -8.05
C HIS A 59 7.89 -8.90 -7.93
N GLU A 60 7.06 -8.24 -8.75
CA GLU A 60 6.80 -6.80 -8.65
C GLU A 60 6.31 -6.42 -7.25
N HIS A 61 5.40 -7.21 -6.67
CA HIS A 61 4.93 -6.99 -5.31
C HIS A 61 6.03 -7.15 -4.26
N ALA A 62 6.94 -8.10 -4.44
CA ALA A 62 8.05 -8.33 -3.51
C ALA A 62 9.12 -7.23 -3.59
N GLU A 63 9.40 -6.69 -4.78
CA GLU A 63 10.41 -5.64 -4.98
C GLU A 63 9.88 -4.24 -4.60
N LEU A 64 8.62 -3.94 -4.94
CA LEU A 64 8.03 -2.60 -4.78
C LEU A 64 7.14 -2.49 -3.53
N GLY A 65 6.88 -3.61 -2.85
CA GLY A 65 6.05 -3.67 -1.64
C GLY A 65 4.63 -3.13 -1.85
N VAL A 66 4.14 -2.35 -0.89
CA VAL A 66 2.77 -1.78 -0.86
C VAL A 66 2.48 -0.91 -2.10
N ALA A 67 3.51 -0.32 -2.73
CA ALA A 67 3.36 0.51 -3.92
C ALA A 67 2.88 -0.28 -5.16
N ALA A 68 3.23 -1.57 -5.29
CA ALA A 68 2.70 -2.44 -6.34
C ALA A 68 1.25 -2.86 -6.08
N HIS A 69 0.86 -3.00 -4.81
CA HIS A 69 -0.51 -3.31 -4.43
C HIS A 69 -1.49 -2.17 -4.80
N TRP A 70 -0.98 -0.92 -4.87
CA TRP A 70 -1.77 0.23 -5.29
C TRP A 70 -2.03 0.25 -6.80
N ARG A 71 -1.07 -0.16 -7.64
CA ARG A 71 -1.27 -0.26 -9.11
C ARG A 71 -2.34 -1.28 -9.51
N TYR A 72 -2.52 -2.36 -8.76
CA TYR A 72 -3.49 -3.41 -9.10
C TYR A 72 -4.92 -3.13 -8.61
N LYS A 73 -5.09 -2.39 -7.49
CA LYS A 73 -6.43 -2.03 -6.97
C LYS A 73 -7.14 -0.95 -7.79
N GLU A 74 -6.42 -0.25 -8.68
CA GLU A 74 -6.96 0.82 -9.53
C GLU A 74 -6.93 0.50 -11.03
N ALA A 75 -6.98 -0.79 -11.41
CA ALA A 75 -7.16 -1.20 -12.81
C ALA A 75 -8.48 -0.72 -13.47
N GLY A 76 -9.25 0.16 -12.82
CA GLY A 76 -10.43 0.83 -13.37
C GLY A 76 -10.21 2.25 -13.87
N LYS A 77 -9.12 2.93 -13.50
CA LYS A 77 -8.79 4.28 -14.03
C LYS A 77 -7.28 4.42 -14.10
N GLN A 78 -6.73 4.39 -15.31
CA GLN A 78 -5.38 4.89 -15.57
C GLN A 78 -5.32 6.34 -15.11
N ASP A 79 -4.83 6.57 -13.89
CA ASP A 79 -4.58 7.90 -13.40
C ASP A 79 -3.27 8.37 -14.06
N ALA A 80 -3.38 9.01 -15.22
CA ALA A 80 -2.26 9.59 -15.96
C ALA A 80 -1.43 10.54 -15.08
N ASP A 81 -2.04 11.08 -14.01
CA ASP A 81 -1.39 11.89 -12.99
C ASP A 81 -0.38 11.08 -12.14
N PHE A 82 -0.63 9.78 -11.95
CA PHE A 82 0.25 8.87 -11.21
C PHE A 82 1.45 8.40 -12.05
N GLU A 83 1.25 8.08 -13.33
CA GLU A 83 2.36 7.82 -14.26
C GLU A 83 3.27 9.05 -14.42
N ARG A 84 2.66 10.25 -14.46
CA ARG A 84 3.39 11.52 -14.46
C ARG A 84 4.21 11.69 -13.17
N ARG A 85 3.69 11.32 -12.00
CA ARG A 85 4.42 11.34 -10.71
C ARG A 85 5.58 10.35 -10.68
N ILE A 86 5.43 9.16 -11.26
CA ILE A 86 6.54 8.19 -11.37
C ILE A 86 7.62 8.71 -12.32
N GLN A 87 7.24 9.32 -13.46
CA GLN A 87 8.20 9.99 -14.34
C GLN A 87 8.92 11.15 -13.64
N LEU A 88 8.20 11.95 -12.84
CA LEU A 88 8.80 13.03 -12.06
C LEU A 88 9.80 12.50 -11.01
N MET A 89 9.52 11.38 -10.34
CA MET A 89 10.47 10.75 -9.42
C MET A 89 11.70 10.18 -10.14
N ARG A 90 11.54 9.60 -11.33
CA ARG A 90 12.67 9.14 -12.14
C ARG A 90 13.54 10.30 -12.58
N ASN A 91 12.94 11.37 -13.06
CA ASN A 91 13.65 12.61 -13.42
C ASN A 91 14.37 13.22 -12.20
N TRP A 92 13.80 13.10 -11.00
CA TRP A 92 14.43 13.56 -9.76
C TRP A 92 15.67 12.74 -9.37
N LEU A 93 15.64 11.43 -9.59
CA LEU A 93 16.80 10.55 -9.39
C LEU A 93 17.91 10.81 -10.43
N ASP A 94 17.53 11.08 -11.68
CA ASP A 94 18.47 11.47 -12.74
C ASP A 94 19.08 12.86 -12.50
N LEU A 95 18.31 13.83 -11.98
CA LEU A 95 18.81 15.18 -11.64
C LEU A 95 19.64 15.23 -10.37
N LYS A 96 19.55 14.22 -9.49
CA LYS A 96 20.35 14.17 -8.26
C LYS A 96 21.84 13.99 -8.54
N ASP A 97 22.19 13.60 -9.76
CA ASP A 97 23.57 13.47 -10.25
C ASP A 97 24.12 14.79 -10.83
N ASP A 98 23.29 15.82 -11.01
CA ASP A 98 23.70 17.11 -11.56
C ASP A 98 23.56 18.23 -10.51
N SER A 99 24.69 18.66 -9.98
CA SER A 99 24.86 19.49 -8.78
C SER A 99 24.37 20.96 -8.87
N SER A 100 23.40 21.26 -9.73
CA SER A 100 22.98 22.65 -10.03
C SER A 100 21.46 22.89 -9.96
N VAL A 101 20.74 22.30 -9.00
CA VAL A 101 19.30 22.54 -8.86
C VAL A 101 19.05 23.62 -7.79
N SER A 102 18.59 24.78 -8.24
CA SER A 102 18.21 25.93 -7.42
C SER A 102 17.10 25.59 -6.42
N GLU A 103 17.25 26.06 -5.18
CA GLU A 103 16.33 25.81 -4.04
C GLU A 103 14.87 26.15 -4.36
N ASP A 104 14.61 27.16 -5.20
CA ASP A 104 13.27 27.58 -5.63
C ASP A 104 12.48 26.47 -6.38
N PHE A 105 13.16 25.58 -7.12
CA PHE A 105 12.49 24.50 -7.86
C PHE A 105 12.08 23.34 -6.95
N VAL A 106 12.88 23.08 -5.91
CA VAL A 106 12.59 22.05 -4.90
C VAL A 106 11.41 22.47 -4.02
N GLU A 107 11.30 23.76 -3.72
CA GLU A 107 10.20 24.31 -2.92
C GLU A 107 8.86 24.32 -3.67
N THR A 108 8.89 24.64 -4.97
CA THR A 108 7.71 24.57 -5.85
C THR A 108 7.22 23.11 -6.02
N LEU A 109 8.13 22.15 -6.17
CA LEU A 109 7.79 20.73 -6.29
C LEU A 109 7.32 20.10 -4.98
N LYS A 110 7.88 20.49 -3.82
CA LYS A 110 7.36 20.07 -2.51
C LYS A 110 5.92 20.55 -2.32
N SER A 111 5.63 21.80 -2.71
CA SER A 111 4.27 22.35 -2.64
C SER A 111 3.26 21.58 -3.52
N GLU A 112 3.68 21.09 -4.70
CA GLU A 112 2.81 20.28 -5.59
C GLU A 112 2.69 18.80 -5.17
N LEU A 113 3.69 18.23 -4.48
CA LEU A 113 3.67 16.86 -3.97
C LEU A 113 2.95 16.73 -2.62
N GLU A 114 2.92 17.77 -1.79
CA GLU A 114 2.39 17.72 -0.42
C GLU A 114 0.87 17.87 -0.27
N ALA A 115 0.10 18.24 -1.30
CA ALA A 115 -1.28 18.73 -1.08
C ALA A 115 -2.38 18.00 -1.86
N LYS A 116 -2.50 16.66 -1.75
CA LYS A 116 -3.72 15.97 -2.26
C LYS A 116 -4.46 15.10 -1.26
N ASN A 117 -3.82 14.62 -0.18
CA ASN A 117 -4.46 13.76 0.82
C ASN A 117 -4.20 14.28 2.24
N VAL A 118 -5.12 14.01 3.16
CA VAL A 118 -5.03 14.26 4.59
C VAL A 118 -5.03 12.93 5.35
N TYR A 119 -4.20 12.86 6.39
CA TYR A 119 -4.05 11.66 7.22
C TYR A 119 -4.62 11.91 8.61
N VAL A 120 -5.70 11.22 8.95
CA VAL A 120 -6.43 11.42 10.21
C VAL A 120 -6.44 10.15 11.05
N LEU A 121 -6.43 10.34 12.36
CA LEU A 121 -6.36 9.27 13.36
C LEU A 121 -7.75 8.95 13.89
N THR A 122 -8.03 7.67 14.09
CA THR A 122 -9.16 7.22 14.90
C THR A 122 -8.79 7.30 16.39
N PRO A 123 -9.76 7.31 17.33
CA PRO A 123 -9.48 7.29 18.76
C PRO A 123 -8.71 6.04 19.22
N HIS A 124 -8.75 4.97 18.41
CA HIS A 124 -8.02 3.72 18.63
C HIS A 124 -6.61 3.71 18.00
N GLY A 125 -6.14 4.84 17.45
CA GLY A 125 -4.79 4.97 16.89
C GLY A 125 -4.61 4.45 15.46
N ARG A 126 -5.68 4.04 14.77
CA ARG A 126 -5.62 3.68 13.34
C ARG A 126 -5.58 4.95 12.49
N VAL A 127 -4.69 4.99 11.50
CA VAL A 127 -4.58 6.07 10.51
C VAL A 127 -5.50 5.78 9.32
N ILE A 128 -6.23 6.81 8.87
CA ILE A 128 -7.10 6.80 7.69
C ILE A 128 -6.65 7.92 6.76
N GLU A 129 -6.45 7.58 5.49
CA GLU A 129 -6.11 8.51 4.42
C GLU A 129 -7.39 8.94 3.70
N LEU A 130 -7.54 10.26 3.49
CA LEU A 130 -8.66 10.86 2.79
C LEU A 130 -8.16 11.93 1.81
N PRO A 131 -8.90 12.26 0.74
CA PRO A 131 -8.57 13.41 -0.11
C PRO A 131 -8.50 14.73 0.67
N LEU A 132 -7.65 15.66 0.23
CA LEU A 132 -7.58 17.02 0.78
C LEU A 132 -8.95 17.69 0.67
N GLY A 133 -9.38 18.33 1.75
CA GLY A 133 -10.72 18.93 1.83
C GLY A 133 -11.81 17.97 2.31
N SER A 134 -11.50 16.71 2.57
CA SER A 134 -12.45 15.75 3.13
C SER A 134 -12.97 16.20 4.49
N THR A 135 -14.23 15.87 4.74
CA THR A 135 -14.96 16.27 5.92
C THR A 135 -15.08 15.12 6.92
N ALA A 136 -15.64 15.42 8.11
CA ALA A 136 -15.91 14.38 9.09
C ALA A 136 -16.94 13.34 8.60
N VAL A 137 -17.81 13.71 7.66
CA VAL A 137 -18.76 12.78 7.03
C VAL A 137 -18.01 11.77 6.17
N ASP A 138 -17.07 12.24 5.34
CA ASP A 138 -16.24 11.38 4.49
C ASP A 138 -15.43 10.40 5.34
N PHE A 139 -14.87 10.88 6.45
CA PHE A 139 -14.19 10.02 7.43
C PHE A 139 -15.12 8.95 8.04
N ALA A 140 -16.37 9.31 8.35
CA ALA A 140 -17.35 8.36 8.87
C ALA A 140 -17.67 7.24 7.87
N TYR A 141 -17.84 7.57 6.59
CA TYR A 141 -18.05 6.58 5.52
C TYR A 141 -16.80 5.76 5.22
N ALA A 142 -15.61 6.34 5.36
CA ALA A 142 -14.33 5.63 5.21
C ALA A 142 -14.11 4.59 6.33
N ILE A 143 -14.65 4.82 7.54
CA ILE A 143 -14.64 3.82 8.61
C ILE A 143 -15.61 2.68 8.28
N HIS A 144 -16.88 3.00 8.06
CA HIS A 144 -17.93 2.03 7.75
C HIS A 144 -19.20 2.76 7.26
N THR A 145 -19.90 2.17 6.29
CA THR A 145 -21.15 2.75 5.74
C THR A 145 -22.20 3.03 6.83
N ASP A 146 -22.42 2.10 7.77
CA ASP A 146 -23.34 2.30 8.90
C ASP A 146 -22.91 3.39 9.90
N VAL A 147 -21.62 3.72 9.96
CA VAL A 147 -21.13 4.82 10.80
C VAL A 147 -21.41 6.15 10.09
N GLY A 148 -21.22 6.20 8.78
CA GLY A 148 -21.64 7.31 7.92
C GLY A 148 -23.14 7.62 8.04
N HIS A 149 -24.00 6.61 7.82
CA HIS A 149 -25.47 6.77 7.89
C HIS A 149 -26.00 7.15 9.29
N ARG A 150 -25.22 6.90 10.35
CA ARG A 150 -25.59 7.24 11.73
C ARG A 150 -24.89 8.49 12.24
N CYS A 151 -24.05 9.13 11.43
CA CYS A 151 -23.26 10.30 11.82
C CYS A 151 -24.17 11.48 12.16
N ARG A 152 -24.07 12.00 13.39
CA ARG A 152 -24.79 13.21 13.84
C ARG A 152 -23.86 14.34 14.25
N GLY A 153 -22.59 14.04 14.50
CA GLY A 153 -21.59 15.02 14.87
C GLY A 153 -20.20 14.40 14.83
N ALA A 154 -19.20 15.26 14.94
CA ALA A 154 -17.82 14.83 15.00
C ALA A 154 -17.06 15.65 16.04
N ARG A 155 -16.03 15.02 16.62
CA ARG A 155 -15.03 15.69 17.43
C ARG A 155 -13.67 15.53 16.80
N VAL A 156 -12.92 16.62 16.79
CA VAL A 156 -11.52 16.64 16.34
C VAL A 156 -10.67 17.08 17.53
N ASP A 157 -9.70 16.26 17.92
CA ASP A 157 -8.88 16.43 19.12
C ASP A 157 -9.72 16.72 20.38
N GLY A 158 -10.86 16.03 20.51
CA GLY A 158 -11.79 16.17 21.64
C GLY A 158 -12.71 17.39 21.60
N ARG A 159 -12.63 18.26 20.59
CA ARG A 159 -13.53 19.41 20.42
C ARG A 159 -14.61 19.13 19.36
N ILE A 160 -15.85 19.52 19.63
CA ILE A 160 -16.94 19.39 18.66
C ILE A 160 -16.68 20.34 17.49
N VAL A 161 -16.73 19.81 16.27
CA VAL A 161 -16.54 20.59 15.03
C VAL A 161 -17.78 20.45 14.13
N PRO A 162 -18.04 21.45 13.26
CA PRO A 162 -19.03 21.31 12.20
C PRO A 162 -18.69 20.14 11.27
N LEU A 163 -19.71 19.38 10.84
CA LEU A 163 -19.52 18.25 9.93
C LEU A 163 -18.97 18.67 8.56
N THR A 164 -19.16 19.93 8.15
CA THR A 164 -18.67 20.48 6.88
C THR A 164 -17.24 21.01 6.95
N GLN A 165 -16.63 21.02 8.14
CA GLN A 165 -15.27 21.52 8.30
C GLN A 165 -14.27 20.53 7.66
N PRO A 166 -13.35 21.00 6.80
CA PRO A 166 -12.28 20.17 6.28
C PRO A 166 -11.38 19.62 7.39
N LEU A 167 -10.99 18.36 7.25
CA LEU A 167 -10.06 17.70 8.16
C LEU A 167 -8.61 18.09 7.83
N GLU A 168 -7.80 18.19 8.87
CA GLU A 168 -6.36 18.46 8.77
C GLU A 168 -5.57 17.20 9.15
N SER A 169 -4.40 17.04 8.55
CA SER A 169 -3.51 15.91 8.85
C SER A 169 -3.02 15.91 10.30
N GLY A 170 -2.86 14.72 10.88
CA GLY A 170 -2.36 14.52 12.24
C GLY A 170 -3.40 14.70 13.34
N LYS A 171 -4.66 14.97 12.97
CA LYS A 171 -5.76 15.16 13.91
C LYS A 171 -6.46 13.85 14.25
N THR A 172 -6.94 13.74 15.50
CA THR A 172 -7.75 12.59 15.92
C THR A 172 -9.24 12.92 15.77
N VAL A 173 -9.94 12.13 14.96
CA VAL A 173 -11.35 12.34 14.62
C VAL A 173 -12.21 11.24 15.27
N GLU A 174 -13.20 11.65 16.06
CA GLU A 174 -14.21 10.80 16.68
C GLU A 174 -15.58 11.12 16.08
N ILE A 175 -16.31 10.09 15.62
CA ILE A 175 -17.66 10.25 15.06
C ILE A 175 -18.70 9.95 16.14
N LEU A 176 -19.61 10.89 16.34
CA LEU A 176 -20.75 10.75 17.24
C LEU A 176 -21.93 10.17 16.45
N THR A 177 -22.31 8.93 16.77
CA THR A 177 -23.39 8.19 16.09
C THR A 177 -24.69 8.17 16.87
N ALA A 178 -25.84 8.22 16.20
CA ALA A 178 -27.15 7.98 16.80
C ALA A 178 -27.57 6.50 16.78
N LYS A 179 -28.57 6.14 17.60
CA LYS A 179 -29.14 4.78 17.65
C LYS A 179 -29.92 4.40 16.38
N GLU A 180 -30.57 5.36 15.74
CA GLU A 180 -31.27 5.20 14.47
C GLU A 180 -30.57 6.01 13.38
N GLY A 181 -30.34 5.40 12.21
CA GLY A 181 -29.64 5.99 11.08
C GLY A 181 -30.57 6.27 9.91
N ALA A 182 -30.51 7.49 9.39
CA ALA A 182 -31.07 7.89 8.11
C ALA A 182 -30.08 8.90 7.50
N PRO A 183 -29.83 8.83 6.18
CA PRO A 183 -28.85 9.69 5.50
C PRO A 183 -29.18 11.18 5.62
#